data_AF-A0A7J6J5U7-F1
#
_entry.id   AF-A0A7J6J5U7-F1
#
_cell.length_a   1.000
_cell.length_b   1.000
_cell.length_c   1.000
_cell.angle_alpha   90.00
_cell.angle_beta   90.00
_cell.angle_gamma   90.00
#
_symmetry.space_group_name_H-M   'P 1'
#
loop_
_entity.id
_entity.type
_entity.pdbx_description
1 polymer ?
#
loop_
_entity_poly.entity_id
_entity_poly.type
_entity_poly.pdbx_seq_one_letter_code
_entity_poly.pdbx_strand_id
1 'polypeptide(L)'
;MSAELDAPPPPSTKHHPLRLQHTANGPNPPIMTTQDEQEPSYIDYETFLSPDFNPASFANTLVLATNNPNDAPLDLSTPLSRVLFDTQEIDSHIDVLSTKSAAPLLQYTEEQNAASKRIIGELDAQIKSLNDSYRQLEKEVIDKHAEAEEVRQVATRLWETLKLGRSVGRCLQLGRQLEVQHAEIAGGSVSAAAAAAGKKEDHRALVRCSHTLLSLREVLDRSAPGEEGYGLGKVDAIRTLREGVIAPIERSVRETAEKIIRDFAIPNSATFAQGEETKARTVSAMVTLFLLSPQPAMKGERWTPTLLLQALEVYFRSALQSSIASLSRALGQLPSLDRTLAEISARCQNIVALEVVLESTKLPTHPLVTTPQKQTNMLQPLLAYLETGSLASYFWRTMAGSLGTRVQEIVNRGGVSARTLRTNRASVGEAVRECVVRGCEMPSALKGKGRGEGNWEREVAVMVGSVVNNLGR
;
A
#
# COMPACT_ATOMS: atom_id res chain seq x y z
N MET A 1 -0.97 8.75 4.08
CA MET A 1 -0.27 9.85 3.38
C MET A 1 -0.57 9.70 1.91
N SER A 2 -1.70 10.25 1.50
CA SER A 2 -2.09 10.32 0.09
C SER A 2 -1.90 11.77 -0.32
N ALA A 3 -1.04 11.97 -1.33
CA ALA A 3 -0.89 13.25 -1.99
C ALA A 3 -2.14 13.50 -2.84
N GLU A 4 -2.71 14.68 -2.64
CA GLU A 4 -3.96 15.16 -3.21
C GLU A 4 -3.82 15.51 -4.69
N LEU A 5 -4.90 15.24 -5.41
CA LEU A 5 -5.16 15.61 -6.79
C LEU A 5 -5.03 17.12 -7.01
N ASP A 6 -4.35 17.49 -8.09
CA ASP A 6 -4.36 18.84 -8.64
C ASP A 6 -5.32 18.87 -9.83
N ALA A 7 -6.48 19.51 -9.64
CA ALA A 7 -7.34 20.01 -10.71
C ALA A 7 -8.06 21.28 -10.22
N PRO A 8 -8.15 22.33 -11.06
CA PRO A 8 -8.29 23.73 -10.63
C PRO A 8 -9.70 24.13 -10.17
N PRO A 9 -9.80 25.22 -9.37
CA PRO A 9 -11.00 25.57 -8.63
C PRO A 9 -12.08 26.29 -9.47
N PRO A 10 -13.36 26.19 -9.06
CA PRO A 10 -14.49 26.82 -9.74
C PRO A 10 -14.54 28.35 -9.50
N PRO A 11 -15.06 29.14 -10.46
CA PRO A 11 -15.17 30.58 -10.30
C PRO A 11 -16.30 30.98 -9.34
N SER A 12 -15.97 32.00 -8.55
CA SER A 12 -16.70 32.63 -7.45
C SER A 12 -18.10 33.15 -7.80
N THR A 13 -19.07 32.81 -6.96
CA THR A 13 -20.35 33.50 -6.78
C THR A 13 -20.14 34.86 -6.11
N LYS A 14 -20.41 35.94 -6.84
CA LYS A 14 -20.65 37.28 -6.27
C LYS A 14 -22.11 37.66 -6.51
N HIS A 15 -22.88 37.72 -5.43
CA HIS A 15 -24.20 38.34 -5.39
C HIS A 15 -24.09 39.86 -5.19
N HIS A 16 -25.15 40.56 -5.64
CA HIS A 16 -25.48 42.00 -5.52
C HIS A 16 -25.06 42.93 -6.67
N PRO A 17 -25.91 43.90 -7.05
CA PRO A 17 -27.12 43.68 -7.84
C PRO A 17 -27.11 44.57 -9.10
N LEU A 18 -27.48 44.00 -10.25
CA LEU A 18 -27.64 44.78 -11.48
C LEU A 18 -28.89 45.65 -11.39
N ARG A 19 -28.63 46.93 -11.16
CA ARG A 19 -29.44 48.10 -11.46
C ARG A 19 -30.16 47.88 -12.80
N LEU A 20 -31.45 47.56 -12.74
CA LEU A 20 -32.38 47.63 -13.87
C LEU A 20 -32.40 49.09 -14.35
N GLN A 21 -31.56 49.41 -15.34
CA GLN A 21 -31.85 50.50 -16.25
C GLN A 21 -32.99 50.02 -17.13
N HIS A 22 -34.22 50.29 -16.70
CA HIS A 22 -35.35 50.35 -17.60
C HIS A 22 -35.06 51.47 -18.61
N THR A 23 -34.47 51.13 -19.76
CA THR A 23 -34.64 51.94 -20.96
C THR A 23 -36.06 51.67 -21.46
N ALA A 24 -37.02 52.28 -20.80
CA ALA A 24 -38.37 52.43 -21.30
C ALA A 24 -38.33 53.42 -22.48
N ASN A 25 -37.85 52.97 -23.63
CA ASN A 25 -38.12 53.60 -24.92
C ASN A 25 -39.21 52.79 -25.61
N GLY A 26 -40.41 52.82 -25.02
CA GLY A 26 -41.65 52.67 -25.76
C GLY A 26 -42.08 54.08 -26.20
N PRO A 27 -42.68 54.26 -27.39
CA PRO A 27 -43.15 55.57 -27.82
C PRO A 27 -44.14 56.08 -26.79
N ASN A 28 -43.89 57.26 -26.22
CA ASN A 28 -44.89 58.00 -25.46
C ASN A 28 -46.20 58.00 -26.27
N PRO A 29 -47.36 57.68 -25.66
CA PRO A 29 -48.62 57.93 -26.35
C PRO A 29 -48.62 59.41 -26.76
N PRO A 30 -49.08 59.75 -27.97
CA PRO A 30 -49.20 61.15 -28.34
C PRO A 30 -50.10 61.79 -27.30
N ILE A 31 -49.53 62.71 -26.51
CA ILE A 31 -50.32 63.72 -25.82
C ILE A 31 -50.96 64.49 -26.96
N MET A 32 -52.13 64.03 -27.41
CA MET A 32 -53.07 64.86 -28.14
C MET A 32 -53.46 65.96 -27.16
N THR A 33 -52.65 67.02 -27.16
CA THR A 33 -53.15 68.35 -26.83
C THR A 33 -54.13 68.72 -27.93
N THR A 34 -55.32 68.12 -27.91
CA THR A 34 -56.50 68.80 -28.43
C THR A 34 -56.83 69.82 -27.35
N GLN A 35 -56.20 71.00 -27.47
CA GLN A 35 -56.81 72.23 -27.03
C GLN A 35 -58.07 72.41 -27.87
N ASP A 36 -59.10 71.63 -27.57
CA ASP A 36 -60.45 72.00 -27.97
C ASP A 36 -60.90 73.00 -26.92
N GLU A 37 -61.17 74.19 -27.44
CA GLU A 37 -61.67 75.37 -26.75
C GLU A 37 -62.76 74.94 -25.76
N GLN A 38 -62.51 75.16 -24.46
CA GLN A 38 -63.48 74.94 -23.40
C GLN A 38 -64.67 75.88 -23.62
N GLU A 39 -65.66 75.43 -24.38
CA GLU A 39 -67.02 75.88 -24.15
C GLU A 39 -67.35 75.51 -22.69
N PRO A 40 -67.88 76.44 -21.89
CA PRO A 40 -68.21 76.16 -20.50
C PRO A 40 -69.28 75.07 -20.46
N SER A 41 -68.85 73.83 -20.19
CA SER A 41 -69.74 72.70 -19.97
C SER A 41 -70.70 73.03 -18.83
N TYR A 42 -71.99 73.04 -19.15
CA TYR A 42 -73.06 73.23 -18.17
C TYR A 42 -73.14 72.05 -17.18
N ILE A 43 -72.51 70.92 -17.53
CA ILE A 43 -72.48 69.68 -16.74
C ILE A 43 -71.19 69.59 -15.93
N ASP A 44 -71.33 69.21 -14.65
CA ASP A 44 -70.21 68.93 -13.75
C ASP A 44 -69.73 67.46 -13.90
N TYR A 45 -68.87 67.22 -14.88
CA TYR A 45 -68.32 65.90 -15.16
C TYR A 45 -67.42 65.34 -14.04
N GLU A 46 -66.87 66.20 -13.17
CA GLU A 46 -66.00 65.75 -12.07
C GLU A 46 -66.79 64.98 -11.01
N THR A 47 -68.01 65.41 -10.72
CA THR A 47 -68.91 64.72 -9.80
C THR A 47 -69.31 63.34 -10.34
N PHE A 48 -69.55 63.21 -11.65
CA PHE A 48 -69.97 61.96 -12.30
C PHE A 48 -68.85 60.93 -12.52
N LEU A 49 -67.61 61.39 -12.74
CA LEU A 49 -66.44 60.51 -12.94
C LEU A 49 -65.77 60.10 -11.61
N SER A 50 -66.25 60.61 -10.47
CA SER A 50 -65.71 60.27 -9.17
C SER A 50 -66.00 58.80 -8.79
N PRO A 51 -65.03 58.07 -8.21
CA PRO A 51 -65.20 56.66 -7.86
C PRO A 51 -66.21 56.41 -6.73
N ASP A 52 -66.60 57.46 -6.00
CA ASP A 52 -67.57 57.44 -4.90
C ASP A 52 -68.99 57.88 -5.33
N PHE A 53 -69.23 58.08 -6.63
CA PHE A 53 -70.51 58.55 -7.14
C PHE A 53 -71.65 57.54 -6.83
N ASN A 54 -72.60 57.96 -6.00
CA ASN A 54 -73.81 57.18 -5.69
C ASN A 54 -75.06 57.87 -6.27
N PRO A 55 -75.74 57.26 -7.26
CA PRO A 55 -76.90 57.83 -7.93
C PRO A 55 -78.03 58.26 -6.98
N ALA A 56 -78.26 57.49 -5.91
CA ALA A 56 -79.35 57.78 -4.96
C ALA A 56 -79.04 59.01 -4.09
N SER A 57 -77.77 59.22 -3.74
CA SER A 57 -77.33 60.38 -2.95
C SER A 57 -77.36 61.67 -3.76
N PHE A 58 -77.00 61.58 -5.04
CA PHE A 58 -77.07 62.68 -5.99
C PHE A 58 -78.53 63.10 -6.25
N ALA A 59 -79.41 62.13 -6.51
CA ALA A 59 -80.84 62.39 -6.68
C ALA A 59 -81.47 63.05 -5.44
N ASN A 60 -81.12 62.58 -4.23
CA ASN A 60 -81.58 63.20 -2.99
C ASN A 60 -81.05 64.64 -2.83
N THR A 61 -79.79 64.88 -3.16
CA THR A 61 -79.20 66.23 -3.10
C THR A 61 -79.89 67.18 -4.09
N LEU A 62 -80.25 66.69 -5.27
CA LEU A 62 -80.96 67.48 -6.29
C LEU A 62 -82.39 67.81 -5.86
N VAL A 63 -83.13 66.83 -5.32
CA VAL A 63 -84.50 67.02 -4.82
C VAL A 63 -84.54 68.01 -3.65
N LEU A 64 -83.55 67.94 -2.75
CA LEU A 64 -83.40 68.88 -1.62
C LEU A 64 -82.96 70.27 -2.07
N ALA A 65 -82.22 70.39 -3.18
CA ALA A 65 -81.80 71.67 -3.73
C ALA A 65 -82.93 72.40 -4.47
N THR A 66 -83.87 71.67 -5.07
CA THR A 66 -84.98 72.26 -5.85
C THR A 66 -86.23 72.54 -5.01
N ASN A 67 -86.39 71.90 -3.85
CA ASN A 67 -87.60 72.00 -3.03
C ASN A 67 -87.33 72.66 -1.66
N ASN A 68 -88.24 73.54 -1.22
CA ASN A 68 -88.20 74.15 0.11
C ASN A 68 -89.02 73.28 1.09
N PRO A 69 -88.58 73.03 2.35
CA PRO A 69 -89.27 72.16 3.33
C PRO A 69 -90.74 72.47 3.65
N ASN A 70 -91.30 73.60 3.17
CA ASN A 70 -92.70 73.99 3.37
C ASN A 70 -93.60 73.79 2.13
N ASP A 71 -93.06 73.32 0.98
CA ASP A 71 -93.86 73.07 -0.22
C ASP A 71 -94.60 71.72 -0.14
N ALA A 72 -95.93 71.77 -0.23
CA ALA A 72 -96.80 70.61 -0.45
C ALA A 72 -97.77 70.94 -1.59
N PRO A 73 -97.71 70.26 -2.76
CA PRO A 73 -96.97 69.04 -3.07
C PRO A 73 -95.51 69.26 -3.52
N LEU A 74 -94.67 68.25 -3.28
CA LEU A 74 -93.26 68.20 -3.70
C LEU A 74 -93.13 68.24 -5.22
N ASP A 75 -92.33 69.17 -5.76
CA ASP A 75 -92.08 69.27 -7.19
C ASP A 75 -90.94 68.32 -7.61
N LEU A 76 -91.34 67.23 -8.25
CA LEU A 76 -90.43 66.24 -8.85
C LEU A 76 -90.16 66.52 -10.33
N SER A 77 -90.92 67.42 -10.95
CA SER A 77 -90.81 67.67 -12.39
C SER A 77 -89.53 68.42 -12.73
N THR A 78 -89.17 69.43 -11.94
CA THR A 78 -87.95 70.25 -12.11
C THR A 78 -86.63 69.46 -11.95
N PRO A 79 -86.41 68.67 -10.88
CA PRO A 79 -85.19 67.87 -10.76
C PRO A 79 -85.11 66.76 -11.84
N LEU A 80 -86.26 66.17 -12.21
CA LEU A 80 -86.31 65.15 -13.26
C LEU A 80 -86.00 65.75 -14.64
N SER A 81 -86.52 66.94 -14.97
CA SER A 81 -86.19 67.61 -16.22
C SER A 81 -84.70 67.97 -16.32
N ARG A 82 -84.07 68.31 -15.20
CA ARG A 82 -82.63 68.61 -15.16
C ARG A 82 -81.78 67.36 -15.40
N VAL A 83 -82.06 66.25 -14.70
CA VAL A 83 -81.33 64.98 -14.93
C VAL A 83 -81.53 64.47 -16.36
N LEU A 84 -82.73 64.61 -16.92
CA LEU A 84 -82.99 64.22 -18.30
C LEU A 84 -82.20 65.07 -19.29
N PHE A 85 -82.11 66.38 -19.05
CA PHE A 85 -81.30 67.28 -19.87
C PHE A 85 -79.81 66.91 -19.78
N ASP A 86 -79.29 66.70 -18.57
CA ASP A 86 -77.89 66.31 -18.34
C ASP A 86 -77.57 64.96 -19.03
N THR A 87 -78.48 63.98 -18.96
CA THR A 87 -78.31 62.67 -19.61
C THR A 87 -78.31 62.78 -21.13
N GLN A 88 -79.25 63.54 -21.68
CA GLN A 88 -79.33 63.77 -23.13
C GLN A 88 -78.10 64.50 -23.66
N GLU A 89 -77.57 65.46 -22.91
CA GLU A 89 -76.38 66.20 -23.28
C GLU A 89 -75.12 65.31 -23.18
N ILE A 90 -74.97 64.49 -22.13
CA ILE A 90 -73.92 63.47 -22.02
C ILE A 90 -73.98 62.48 -23.19
N ASP A 91 -75.15 61.92 -23.48
CA ASP A 91 -75.33 60.97 -24.59
C ASP A 91 -74.98 61.63 -25.93
N SER A 92 -75.45 62.87 -26.16
CA SER A 92 -75.11 63.60 -27.38
C SER A 92 -73.61 63.88 -27.49
N HIS A 93 -72.95 64.17 -26.38
CA HIS A 93 -71.53 64.46 -26.34
C HIS A 93 -70.69 63.18 -26.55
N ILE A 94 -71.10 62.05 -25.96
CA ILE A 94 -70.50 60.74 -26.21
C ILE A 94 -70.72 60.32 -27.66
N ASP A 95 -71.90 60.53 -28.22
CA ASP A 95 -72.19 60.22 -29.62
C ASP A 95 -71.32 61.08 -30.55
N VAL A 96 -71.21 62.39 -30.28
CA VAL A 96 -70.38 63.31 -31.07
C VAL A 96 -68.90 62.98 -30.94
N LEU A 97 -68.40 62.70 -29.73
CA LEU A 97 -67.02 62.30 -29.52
C LEU A 97 -66.75 60.95 -30.17
N SER A 98 -67.60 59.95 -29.96
CA SER A 98 -67.42 58.62 -30.52
C SER A 98 -67.50 58.63 -32.04
N THR A 99 -68.38 59.42 -32.67
CA THR A 99 -68.41 59.55 -34.14
C THR A 99 -67.22 60.35 -34.67
N LYS A 100 -66.81 61.44 -34.01
CA LYS A 100 -65.63 62.22 -34.42
C LYS A 100 -64.32 61.42 -34.24
N SER A 101 -64.20 60.66 -33.16
CA SER A 101 -63.01 59.88 -32.80
C SER A 101 -63.12 58.39 -33.14
N ALA A 102 -64.17 57.96 -33.85
CA ALA A 102 -64.36 56.56 -34.25
C ALA A 102 -63.16 56.04 -35.05
N ALA A 103 -62.72 56.82 -36.03
CA ALA A 103 -61.58 56.46 -36.88
C ALA A 103 -60.27 56.34 -36.08
N PRO A 104 -59.88 57.32 -35.23
CA PRO A 104 -58.73 57.19 -34.34
C PRO A 104 -58.78 55.97 -33.40
N LEU A 105 -59.93 55.65 -32.80
CA LEU A 105 -60.06 54.52 -31.87
C LEU A 105 -59.94 53.17 -32.58
N LEU A 106 -60.54 53.05 -33.76
CA LEU A 106 -60.41 51.87 -34.60
C LEU A 106 -58.98 51.71 -35.09
N GLN A 107 -58.34 52.80 -35.53
CA GLN A 107 -56.94 52.80 -35.95
C GLN A 107 -56.00 52.41 -34.79
N TYR A 108 -56.20 52.97 -33.59
CA TYR A 108 -55.42 52.60 -32.41
C TYR A 108 -55.57 51.12 -32.05
N THR A 109 -56.81 50.60 -32.10
CA THR A 109 -57.09 49.18 -31.81
C THR A 109 -56.50 48.26 -32.88
N GLU A 110 -56.56 48.67 -34.14
CA GLU A 110 -55.95 47.96 -35.27
C GLU A 110 -54.42 47.94 -35.15
N GLU A 111 -53.80 49.08 -34.88
CA GLU A 111 -52.35 49.21 -34.67
C GLU A 111 -51.89 48.38 -33.46
N GLN A 112 -52.63 48.41 -32.35
CA GLN A 112 -52.31 47.62 -31.17
C GLN A 112 -52.42 46.11 -31.43
N ASN A 113 -53.45 45.68 -32.16
CA ASN A 113 -53.62 44.28 -32.55
C ASN A 113 -52.54 43.85 -33.56
N ALA A 114 -52.19 44.72 -34.50
CA ALA A 114 -51.10 44.48 -35.45
C ALA A 114 -49.74 44.38 -34.75
N ALA A 115 -49.45 45.27 -33.80
CA ALA A 115 -48.24 45.23 -32.99
C ALA A 115 -48.17 43.96 -32.13
N SER A 116 -49.27 43.58 -31.48
CA SER A 116 -49.35 42.37 -30.67
C SER A 116 -49.12 41.11 -31.51
N LYS A 117 -49.74 41.03 -32.70
CA LYS A 117 -49.51 39.92 -33.65
C LYS A 117 -48.07 39.85 -34.11
N ARG A 118 -47.43 41.01 -34.36
CA ARG A 118 -46.02 41.07 -34.75
C ARG A 118 -45.10 40.57 -33.65
N ILE A 119 -45.33 41.02 -32.41
CA ILE A 119 -44.56 40.58 -31.23
C ILE A 119 -44.73 39.09 -31.01
N ILE A 120 -45.95 38.56 -31.10
CA ILE A 120 -46.20 37.12 -30.96
C ILE A 120 -45.50 36.34 -32.09
N GLY A 121 -45.52 36.83 -33.32
CA GLY A 121 -44.82 36.20 -34.43
C GLY A 121 -43.30 36.15 -34.24
N GLU A 122 -42.70 37.25 -33.79
CA GLU A 122 -41.26 37.31 -33.47
C GLU A 122 -40.91 36.43 -32.27
N LEU A 123 -41.73 36.44 -31.22
CA LEU A 123 -41.53 35.62 -30.03
C LEU A 123 -41.68 34.12 -30.33
N ASP A 124 -42.67 33.73 -31.14
CA ASP A 124 -42.88 32.34 -31.54
C ASP A 124 -41.71 31.83 -32.39
N ALA A 125 -41.17 32.67 -33.29
CA ALA A 125 -39.96 32.35 -34.03
C ALA A 125 -38.75 32.16 -33.11
N GLN A 126 -38.57 33.03 -32.11
CA GLN A 126 -37.49 32.90 -31.12
C GLN A 126 -37.66 31.66 -30.24
N ILE A 127 -38.87 31.38 -29.74
CA ILE A 127 -39.17 30.19 -28.93
C ILE A 127 -38.91 28.91 -29.73
N LYS A 128 -39.31 28.86 -31.00
CA LYS A 128 -39.00 27.74 -31.89
C LYS A 128 -37.50 27.56 -32.06
N SER A 129 -36.77 28.65 -32.35
CA SER A 129 -35.32 28.59 -32.48
C SER A 129 -34.62 28.12 -31.19
N LEU A 130 -35.12 28.53 -30.02
CA LEU A 130 -34.59 28.11 -28.74
C LEU A 130 -34.87 26.62 -28.48
N ASN A 131 -36.09 26.15 -28.73
CA ASN A 131 -36.43 24.74 -28.60
C ASN A 131 -35.62 23.86 -29.56
N ASP A 132 -35.41 24.30 -30.79
CA ASP A 132 -34.60 23.58 -31.76
C ASP A 132 -33.13 23.55 -31.33
N SER A 133 -32.58 24.67 -30.83
CA SER A 133 -31.23 24.71 -30.28
C SER A 133 -31.07 23.85 -29.03
N TYR A 134 -32.09 23.76 -28.17
CA TYR A 134 -32.08 22.92 -26.98
C TYR A 134 -32.13 21.44 -27.37
N ARG A 135 -33.00 21.06 -28.31
CA ARG A 135 -33.06 19.69 -28.85
C ARG A 135 -31.74 19.29 -29.52
N GLN A 136 -31.11 20.22 -30.22
CA GLN A 136 -29.79 19.99 -30.79
C GLN A 136 -28.73 19.81 -29.69
N LEU A 137 -28.75 20.63 -28.65
CA LEU A 137 -27.83 20.51 -27.52
C LEU A 137 -28.03 19.19 -26.74
N GLU A 138 -29.28 18.80 -26.49
CA GLU A 138 -29.65 17.54 -25.85
C GLU A 138 -29.06 16.36 -26.63
N LYS A 139 -29.30 16.33 -27.94
CA LYS A 139 -28.78 15.27 -28.81
C LYS A 139 -27.26 15.28 -28.95
N GLU A 140 -26.64 16.46 -29.04
CA GLU A 140 -25.20 16.55 -29.28
C GLU A 140 -24.36 16.42 -28.02
N VAL A 141 -24.89 16.78 -26.85
CA VAL A 141 -24.13 16.82 -25.60
C VAL A 141 -24.60 15.76 -24.62
N ILE A 142 -25.91 15.63 -24.36
CA ILE A 142 -26.41 14.70 -23.34
C ILE A 142 -26.26 13.26 -23.82
N ASP A 143 -26.75 12.96 -25.02
CA ASP A 143 -26.66 11.59 -25.57
C ASP A 143 -25.19 11.18 -25.76
N LYS A 144 -24.36 12.06 -26.33
CA LYS A 144 -22.93 11.77 -26.49
C LYS A 144 -22.19 11.65 -25.15
N HIS A 145 -22.59 12.40 -24.13
CA HIS A 145 -22.01 12.26 -22.79
C HIS A 145 -22.39 10.92 -22.16
N ALA A 146 -23.65 10.47 -22.34
CA ALA A 146 -24.09 9.15 -21.88
C ALA A 146 -23.30 8.03 -22.57
N GLU A 147 -23.12 8.10 -23.90
CA GLU A 147 -22.27 7.17 -24.65
C GLU A 147 -20.81 7.22 -24.18
N ALA A 148 -20.26 8.41 -23.94
CA ALA A 148 -18.90 8.58 -23.43
C ALA A 148 -18.72 8.00 -22.02
N GLU A 149 -19.75 8.07 -21.16
CA GLU A 149 -19.76 7.44 -19.84
C GLU A 149 -19.71 5.91 -19.92
N GLU A 150 -20.46 5.32 -20.85
CA GLU A 150 -20.37 3.87 -21.11
C GLU A 150 -18.96 3.47 -21.56
N VAL A 151 -18.38 4.23 -22.50
CA VAL A 151 -16.99 4.01 -22.94
C VAL A 151 -16.00 4.19 -21.79
N ARG A 152 -16.19 5.18 -20.92
CA ARG A 152 -15.37 5.39 -19.71
C ARG A 152 -15.43 4.19 -18.78
N GLN A 153 -16.62 3.63 -18.56
CA GLN A 153 -16.79 2.43 -17.74
C GLN A 153 -16.08 1.22 -18.37
N VAL A 154 -16.24 1.01 -19.68
CA VAL A 154 -15.54 -0.06 -20.41
C VAL A 154 -14.02 0.13 -20.31
N ALA A 155 -13.52 1.34 -20.54
CA ALA A 155 -12.10 1.66 -20.46
C ALA A 155 -11.54 1.44 -19.04
N THR A 156 -12.30 1.79 -18.00
CA THR A 156 -11.91 1.57 -16.59
C THR A 156 -11.80 0.08 -16.29
N ARG A 157 -12.80 -0.72 -16.70
CA ARG A 157 -12.77 -2.19 -16.54
C ARG A 157 -11.62 -2.82 -17.33
N LEU A 158 -11.35 -2.34 -18.55
CA LEU A 158 -10.20 -2.79 -19.36
C LEU A 158 -8.87 -2.44 -18.71
N TRP A 159 -8.76 -1.26 -18.09
CA TRP A 159 -7.56 -0.86 -17.38
C TRP A 159 -7.33 -1.71 -16.13
N GLU A 160 -8.37 -1.96 -15.34
CA GLU A 160 -8.28 -2.85 -14.16
C GLU A 160 -7.88 -4.27 -14.54
N THR A 161 -8.47 -4.82 -15.61
CA THR A 161 -8.11 -6.16 -16.11
C THR A 161 -6.69 -6.19 -16.67
N LEU A 162 -6.23 -5.16 -17.38
CA LEU A 162 -4.86 -5.05 -17.86
C LEU A 162 -3.86 -4.91 -16.72
N LYS A 163 -4.17 -4.10 -15.69
CA LYS A 163 -3.34 -3.92 -14.50
C LYS A 163 -3.17 -5.24 -13.77
N LEU A 164 -4.26 -5.95 -13.52
CA LEU A 164 -4.24 -7.28 -12.89
C LEU A 164 -3.52 -8.32 -13.77
N GLY A 165 -3.77 -8.31 -15.09
CA GLY A 165 -3.13 -9.22 -16.03
C GLY A 165 -1.61 -9.05 -16.10
N ARG A 166 -1.12 -7.81 -16.03
CA ARG A 166 0.33 -7.51 -15.99
C ARG A 166 0.98 -7.98 -14.70
N SER A 167 0.35 -7.75 -13.55
CA SER A 167 0.90 -8.22 -12.26
C SER A 167 0.87 -9.74 -12.14
N VAL A 168 -0.22 -10.40 -12.58
CA VAL A 168 -0.29 -11.86 -12.70
C VAL A 168 0.80 -12.38 -13.64
N GLY A 169 0.97 -11.77 -14.82
CA GLY A 169 2.00 -12.15 -15.79
C GLY A 169 3.42 -12.05 -15.22
N ARG A 170 3.72 -10.97 -14.50
CA ARG A 170 5.01 -10.81 -13.80
C ARG A 170 5.21 -11.88 -12.71
N CYS A 171 4.20 -12.16 -11.89
CA CYS A 171 4.27 -13.22 -10.87
C CYS A 171 4.49 -14.60 -11.48
N LEU A 172 3.78 -14.94 -12.57
CA LEU A 172 3.95 -16.21 -13.28
C LEU A 172 5.33 -16.31 -13.94
N GLN A 173 5.84 -15.22 -14.53
CA GLN A 173 7.18 -15.20 -15.12
C GLN A 173 8.27 -15.40 -14.05
N LEU A 174 8.14 -14.74 -12.90
CA LEU A 174 9.03 -14.93 -11.76
C LEU A 174 8.90 -16.35 -11.17
N GLY A 175 7.69 -16.91 -11.13
CA GLY A 175 7.44 -18.30 -10.72
C GLY A 175 8.13 -19.30 -11.66
N ARG A 176 8.01 -19.12 -12.98
CA ARG A 176 8.72 -19.93 -13.97
C ARG A 176 10.24 -19.79 -13.85
N GLN A 177 10.73 -18.57 -13.64
CA GLN A 177 12.16 -18.35 -13.40
C GLN A 177 12.63 -19.08 -12.14
N LEU A 178 11.82 -19.08 -11.08
CA LEU A 178 12.09 -19.80 -9.85
C LEU A 178 12.14 -21.32 -10.07
N GLU A 179 11.20 -21.89 -10.83
CA GLU A 179 11.21 -23.33 -11.18
C GLU A 179 12.46 -23.72 -11.97
N VAL A 180 12.87 -22.92 -12.95
CA VAL A 180 14.10 -23.17 -13.73
C VAL A 180 15.32 -23.12 -12.81
N GLN A 181 15.42 -22.12 -11.93
CA GLN A 181 16.53 -22.02 -10.99
C GLN A 181 16.50 -23.12 -9.92
N HIS A 182 15.32 -23.57 -9.49
CA HIS A 182 15.18 -24.70 -8.57
C HIS A 182 15.57 -26.02 -9.25
N ALA A 183 15.22 -26.18 -10.54
CA ALA A 183 15.67 -27.31 -11.35
C ALA A 183 17.20 -27.31 -11.57
N GLU A 184 17.87 -26.15 -11.61
CA GLU A 184 19.34 -26.08 -11.61
C GLU A 184 19.94 -26.56 -10.28
N ILE A 185 19.25 -26.33 -9.15
CA ILE A 185 19.65 -26.82 -7.83
C ILE A 185 19.38 -28.33 -7.68
N ALA A 186 18.25 -28.81 -8.19
CA ALA A 186 17.84 -30.22 -8.12
C ALA A 186 18.49 -31.09 -9.22
N GLY A 187 18.86 -30.50 -10.35
CA GLY A 187 19.33 -31.13 -11.59
C GLY A 187 20.79 -31.61 -11.58
N GLY A 188 21.45 -31.61 -10.41
CA GLY A 188 22.72 -32.28 -10.21
C GLY A 188 22.70 -33.81 -10.40
N SER A 189 21.56 -34.42 -10.77
CA SER A 189 21.40 -35.87 -10.90
C SER A 189 20.82 -36.39 -12.23
N VAL A 190 21.05 -35.72 -13.37
CA VAL A 190 20.68 -36.30 -14.69
C VAL A 190 21.84 -36.24 -15.69
N SER A 191 22.80 -37.12 -15.51
CA SER A 191 23.36 -38.00 -16.56
C SER A 191 24.56 -38.77 -16.00
N ALA A 192 24.54 -40.10 -16.12
CA ALA A 192 25.61 -40.98 -15.66
C ALA A 192 26.98 -40.69 -16.35
N ALA A 193 26.96 -40.01 -17.50
CA ALA A 193 28.17 -39.58 -18.20
C ALA A 193 28.82 -38.31 -17.60
N ALA A 194 28.12 -37.56 -16.76
CA ALA A 194 28.63 -36.36 -16.09
C ALA A 194 29.15 -36.63 -14.66
N ALA A 195 29.04 -37.86 -14.16
CA ALA A 195 29.55 -38.26 -12.84
C ALA A 195 31.08 -38.37 -12.78
N ALA A 196 31.75 -38.47 -13.94
CA ALA A 196 33.21 -38.61 -14.03
C ALA A 196 33.99 -37.28 -13.94
N ALA A 197 33.31 -36.14 -14.04
CA ALA A 197 33.90 -34.82 -13.84
C ALA A 197 33.10 -34.10 -12.76
N GLY A 198 33.61 -34.03 -11.53
CA GLY A 198 32.92 -33.48 -10.35
C GLY A 198 32.26 -32.13 -10.59
N LYS A 199 30.99 -32.16 -11.01
CA LYS A 199 30.24 -30.98 -11.41
C LYS A 199 29.57 -30.37 -10.19
N LYS A 200 30.21 -29.29 -9.74
CA LYS A 200 29.73 -28.26 -8.81
C LYS A 200 28.21 -28.20 -8.72
N GLU A 201 27.69 -28.41 -7.52
CA GLU A 201 26.42 -27.79 -7.13
C GLU A 201 26.59 -26.29 -7.37
N ASP A 202 25.72 -25.69 -8.21
CA ASP A 202 25.73 -24.26 -8.44
C ASP A 202 25.21 -23.57 -7.18
N HIS A 203 26.08 -23.42 -6.20
CA HIS A 203 25.83 -22.71 -4.95
C HIS A 203 25.44 -21.24 -5.20
N ARG A 204 25.75 -20.72 -6.41
CA ARG A 204 25.26 -19.44 -6.95
C ARG A 204 23.79 -19.48 -7.38
N ALA A 205 23.26 -20.62 -7.84
CA ALA A 205 21.85 -20.81 -8.14
C ALA A 205 20.98 -20.65 -6.89
N LEU A 206 21.45 -21.14 -5.74
CA LEU A 206 20.78 -20.96 -4.45
C LEU A 206 20.57 -19.47 -4.12
N VAL A 207 21.60 -18.65 -4.31
CA VAL A 207 21.52 -17.19 -4.10
C VAL A 207 20.57 -16.54 -5.11
N ARG A 208 20.60 -16.94 -6.38
CA ARG A 208 19.64 -16.47 -7.39
C ARG A 208 18.19 -16.80 -7.02
N CYS A 209 17.91 -18.03 -6.57
CA CYS A 209 16.60 -18.45 -6.06
C CYS A 209 16.16 -17.60 -4.87
N SER A 210 17.08 -17.26 -3.95
CA SER A 210 16.72 -16.42 -2.80
C SER A 210 16.30 -15.01 -3.23
N HIS A 211 16.96 -14.42 -4.22
CA HIS A 211 16.57 -13.11 -4.76
C HIS A 211 15.25 -13.14 -5.53
N THR A 212 14.98 -14.21 -6.30
CA THR A 212 13.70 -14.36 -7.00
C THR A 212 12.55 -14.60 -6.02
N LEU A 213 12.75 -15.43 -4.98
CA LEU A 213 11.79 -15.60 -3.88
C LEU A 213 11.49 -14.28 -3.15
N LEU A 214 12.52 -13.47 -2.88
CA LEU A 214 12.34 -12.15 -2.28
C LEU A 214 11.57 -11.19 -3.19
N SER A 215 11.86 -11.18 -4.50
CA SER A 215 11.10 -10.36 -5.45
C SER A 215 9.64 -10.81 -5.58
N LEU A 216 9.38 -12.12 -5.47
CA LEU A 216 8.02 -12.67 -5.43
C LEU A 216 7.29 -12.24 -4.16
N ARG A 217 7.94 -12.31 -2.99
CA ARG A 217 7.37 -11.80 -1.73
C ARG A 217 7.08 -10.32 -1.81
N GLU A 218 7.99 -9.52 -2.36
CA GLU A 218 7.79 -8.08 -2.52
C GLU A 218 6.56 -7.75 -3.36
N VAL A 219 6.35 -8.44 -4.49
CA VAL A 219 5.17 -8.22 -5.34
C VAL A 219 3.88 -8.69 -4.65
N LEU A 220 3.95 -9.74 -3.82
CA LEU A 220 2.81 -10.26 -3.08
C LEU A 220 2.46 -9.44 -1.82
N ASP A 221 3.46 -8.88 -1.14
CA ASP A 221 3.32 -8.11 0.10
C ASP A 221 2.91 -6.65 -0.16
N ARG A 222 3.21 -6.12 -1.35
CA ARG A 222 2.73 -4.81 -1.85
C ARG A 222 1.23 -4.85 -2.23
N SER A 223 0.38 -5.20 -1.27
CA SER A 223 -1.07 -5.37 -1.45
C SER A 223 -1.89 -4.11 -1.14
N ALA A 224 -1.25 -2.95 -0.92
CA ALA A 224 -1.97 -1.71 -0.60
C ALA A 224 -2.78 -1.19 -1.81
N PRO A 225 -3.86 -0.42 -1.59
CA PRO A 225 -4.66 0.15 -2.69
C PRO A 225 -3.77 1.02 -3.59
N GLY A 226 -3.69 0.66 -4.87
CA GLY A 226 -2.84 1.33 -5.86
C GLY A 226 -1.57 0.55 -6.22
N GLU A 227 -1.09 -0.34 -5.34
CA GLU A 227 0.13 -1.13 -5.55
C GLU A 227 -0.09 -2.35 -6.46
N GLU A 228 1.00 -2.93 -6.94
CA GLU A 228 1.00 -4.04 -7.91
C GLU A 228 0.30 -5.30 -7.37
N GLY A 229 0.25 -5.50 -6.05
CA GLY A 229 -0.35 -6.65 -5.37
C GLY A 229 -1.86 -6.52 -5.08
N TYR A 230 -2.50 -5.40 -5.41
CA TYR A 230 -3.93 -5.20 -5.16
C TYR A 230 -4.78 -6.14 -6.02
N GLY A 231 -5.51 -7.05 -5.38
CA GLY A 231 -6.40 -8.02 -6.05
C GLY A 231 -5.72 -9.34 -6.47
N LEU A 232 -4.41 -9.50 -6.31
CA LEU A 232 -3.70 -10.74 -6.68
C LEU A 232 -4.18 -11.97 -5.89
N GLY A 233 -4.53 -11.80 -4.61
CA GLY A 233 -5.02 -12.89 -3.77
C GLY A 233 -6.39 -13.44 -4.18
N LYS A 234 -7.14 -12.72 -5.02
CA LYS A 234 -8.45 -13.17 -5.53
C LYS A 234 -8.32 -14.09 -6.75
N VAL A 235 -7.12 -14.18 -7.34
CA VAL A 235 -6.86 -14.97 -8.55
C VAL A 235 -6.42 -16.38 -8.15
N ASP A 236 -7.19 -17.39 -8.54
CA ASP A 236 -6.92 -18.79 -8.22
C ASP A 236 -5.54 -19.26 -8.71
N ALA A 237 -5.10 -18.80 -9.89
CA ALA A 237 -3.78 -19.12 -10.42
C ALA A 237 -2.62 -18.63 -9.54
N ILE A 238 -2.79 -17.51 -8.82
CA ILE A 238 -1.77 -17.01 -7.89
C ILE A 238 -1.82 -17.79 -6.58
N ARG A 239 -3.01 -18.18 -6.12
CA ARG A 239 -3.17 -19.06 -4.97
C ARG A 239 -2.51 -20.43 -5.21
N THR A 240 -2.74 -21.03 -6.38
CA THR A 240 -2.10 -22.30 -6.77
C THR A 240 -0.59 -22.14 -6.95
N LEU A 241 -0.10 -21.04 -7.53
CA LEU A 241 1.34 -20.75 -7.58
C LEU A 241 1.95 -20.65 -6.18
N ARG A 242 1.27 -19.97 -5.25
CA ARG A 242 1.74 -19.78 -3.87
C ARG A 242 1.83 -21.09 -3.11
N GLU A 243 0.77 -21.89 -3.15
CA GLU A 243 0.65 -23.14 -2.39
C GLU A 243 1.41 -24.29 -3.05
N GLY A 244 1.35 -24.37 -4.39
CA GLY A 244 1.88 -25.48 -5.17
C GLY A 244 3.34 -25.34 -5.59
N VAL A 245 3.86 -24.12 -5.74
CA VAL A 245 5.22 -23.89 -6.28
C VAL A 245 6.08 -23.09 -5.30
N ILE A 246 5.62 -21.92 -4.84
CA ILE A 246 6.44 -21.03 -4.00
C ILE A 246 6.72 -21.66 -2.63
N ALA A 247 5.69 -22.11 -1.90
CA ALA A 247 5.85 -22.71 -0.58
C ALA A 247 6.74 -23.97 -0.55
N PRO A 248 6.60 -24.96 -1.46
CA PRO A 248 7.48 -26.12 -1.48
C PRO A 248 8.91 -25.79 -1.94
N ILE A 249 9.09 -24.90 -2.92
CA ILE A 249 10.44 -24.47 -3.34
C ILE A 249 11.14 -23.74 -2.20
N GLU A 250 10.43 -22.86 -1.48
CA GLU A 250 11.00 -22.17 -0.32
C GLU A 250 11.43 -23.14 0.78
N ARG A 251 10.61 -24.16 1.08
CA ARG A 251 10.97 -25.23 2.03
C ARG A 251 12.20 -26.00 1.56
N SER A 252 12.24 -26.38 0.28
CA SER A 252 13.38 -27.10 -0.31
C SER A 252 14.68 -26.26 -0.28
N VAL A 253 14.61 -24.98 -0.63
CA VAL A 253 15.76 -24.05 -0.58
C VAL A 253 16.27 -23.87 0.86
N ARG A 254 15.35 -23.79 1.85
CA ARG A 254 15.72 -23.74 3.26
C ARG A 254 16.41 -25.03 3.71
N GLU A 255 15.81 -26.19 3.45
CA GLU A 255 16.34 -27.50 3.86
C GLU A 255 17.72 -27.79 3.24
N THR A 256 17.90 -27.45 1.96
CA THR A 256 19.20 -27.59 1.27
C THR A 256 20.26 -26.66 1.84
N ALA A 257 19.92 -25.40 2.12
CA ALA A 257 20.85 -24.46 2.75
C ALA A 257 21.24 -24.89 4.17
N GLU A 258 20.28 -25.36 4.97
CA GLU A 258 20.55 -25.92 6.30
C GLU A 258 21.42 -27.18 6.23
N LYS A 259 21.17 -28.06 5.26
CA LYS A 259 21.97 -29.27 5.04
C LYS A 259 23.43 -28.91 4.72
N ILE A 260 23.67 -27.93 3.84
CA ILE A 260 25.02 -27.45 3.50
C ILE A 260 25.76 -26.94 4.75
N ILE A 261 25.07 -26.25 5.66
CA ILE A 261 25.68 -25.79 6.92
C ILE A 261 25.95 -26.98 7.86
N ARG A 262 25.02 -27.94 7.96
CA ARG A 262 25.20 -29.14 8.79
C ARG A 262 26.35 -30.02 8.33
N ASP A 263 26.53 -30.14 7.02
CA ASP A 263 27.56 -30.97 6.39
C ASP A 263 28.91 -30.24 6.27
N PHE A 264 29.05 -29.04 6.83
CA PHE A 264 30.29 -28.28 6.79
C PHE A 264 31.42 -28.99 7.53
N ALA A 265 32.41 -29.42 6.77
CA ALA A 265 33.67 -29.95 7.27
C ALA A 265 34.79 -29.66 6.26
N ILE A 266 35.93 -29.16 6.73
CA ILE A 266 37.14 -28.99 5.94
C ILE A 266 38.14 -30.01 6.47
N PRO A 267 38.33 -31.17 5.79
CA PRO A 267 39.31 -32.15 6.25
C PRO A 267 40.72 -31.57 6.13
N ASN A 268 41.62 -31.96 7.05
CA ASN A 268 43.01 -31.48 7.05
C ASN A 268 43.80 -31.87 5.80
N SER A 269 43.34 -32.89 5.06
CA SER A 269 43.88 -33.32 3.77
C SER A 269 43.30 -32.57 2.56
N ALA A 270 42.33 -31.66 2.78
CA ALA A 270 41.73 -30.89 1.68
C ALA A 270 42.75 -29.95 1.05
N THR A 271 42.71 -29.86 -0.27
CA THR A 271 43.49 -28.86 -1.00
C THR A 271 42.92 -27.46 -0.77
N PHE A 272 43.73 -26.42 -0.95
CA PHE A 272 43.27 -25.01 -0.86
C PHE A 272 42.04 -24.77 -1.74
N ALA A 273 42.00 -25.33 -2.95
CA ALA A 273 40.85 -25.22 -3.86
C ALA A 273 39.57 -25.86 -3.30
N GLN A 274 39.68 -27.03 -2.65
CA GLN A 274 38.54 -27.68 -1.99
C GLN A 274 38.07 -26.93 -0.74
N GLY A 275 39.01 -26.36 0.03
CA GLY A 275 38.70 -25.49 1.16
C GLY A 275 38.01 -24.18 0.75
N GLU A 276 38.44 -23.57 -0.35
CA GLU A 276 37.82 -22.36 -0.90
C GLU A 276 36.43 -22.65 -1.49
N GLU A 277 36.25 -23.79 -2.16
CA GLU A 277 34.95 -24.20 -2.70
C GLU A 277 33.93 -24.49 -1.60
N THR A 278 34.32 -25.25 -0.56
CA THR A 278 33.46 -25.51 0.61
C THR A 278 33.11 -24.22 1.34
N LYS A 279 34.09 -23.32 1.53
CA LYS A 279 33.84 -21.97 2.04
C LYS A 279 32.83 -21.21 1.18
N ALA A 280 33.02 -21.14 -0.14
CA ALA A 280 32.12 -20.41 -1.04
C ALA A 280 30.70 -20.98 -1.01
N ARG A 281 30.56 -22.30 -0.92
CA ARG A 281 29.27 -23.00 -0.80
C ARG A 281 28.55 -22.66 0.50
N THR A 282 29.26 -22.72 1.63
CA THR A 282 28.73 -22.38 2.95
C THR A 282 28.37 -20.90 3.03
N VAL A 283 29.18 -19.99 2.45
CA VAL A 283 28.86 -18.56 2.37
C VAL A 283 27.56 -18.34 1.60
N SER A 284 27.37 -18.98 0.44
CA SER A 284 26.10 -18.86 -0.29
C SER A 284 24.90 -19.41 0.48
N ALA A 285 25.05 -20.52 1.22
CA ALA A 285 23.99 -21.07 2.06
C ALA A 285 23.65 -20.17 3.26
N MET A 286 24.65 -19.52 3.84
CA MET A 286 24.43 -18.53 4.90
C MET A 286 23.74 -17.27 4.37
N VAL A 287 24.16 -16.79 3.20
CA VAL A 287 23.53 -15.64 2.52
C VAL A 287 22.07 -15.95 2.19
N THR A 288 21.76 -17.17 1.73
CA THR A 288 20.38 -17.54 1.42
C THR A 288 19.52 -17.66 2.67
N LEU A 289 19.99 -18.29 3.74
CA LEU A 289 19.25 -18.34 5.01
C LEU A 289 19.06 -16.96 5.64
N PHE A 290 20.03 -16.07 5.47
CA PHE A 290 19.93 -14.67 5.87
C PHE A 290 18.83 -13.95 5.09
N LEU A 291 18.84 -14.08 3.76
CA LEU A 291 17.85 -13.47 2.86
C LEU A 291 16.44 -14.09 3.01
N LEU A 292 16.32 -15.39 3.31
CA LEU A 292 15.02 -16.06 3.48
C LEU A 292 14.43 -15.86 4.88
N SER A 293 15.19 -15.32 5.84
CA SER A 293 14.73 -15.21 7.22
C SER A 293 13.49 -14.32 7.34
N PRO A 294 12.50 -14.72 8.17
CA PRO A 294 11.22 -14.04 8.26
C PRO A 294 11.42 -12.60 8.74
N GLN A 295 10.74 -11.66 8.08
CA GLN A 295 10.74 -10.26 8.51
C GLN A 295 9.91 -10.11 9.80
N PRO A 296 10.27 -9.20 10.71
CA PRO A 296 9.41 -8.87 11.84
C PRO A 296 8.08 -8.36 11.29
N ALA A 297 6.98 -8.88 11.82
CA ALA A 297 5.63 -8.43 11.48
C ALA A 297 5.38 -6.95 11.86
N MET A 298 6.27 -6.35 12.66
CA MET A 298 6.20 -4.98 13.15
C MET A 298 7.34 -4.12 12.58
N LYS A 299 6.99 -2.98 11.97
CA LYS A 299 7.92 -1.92 11.59
C LYS A 299 8.54 -1.30 12.85
N GLY A 300 9.72 -1.77 13.27
CA GLY A 300 10.46 -1.15 14.39
C GLY A 300 11.31 -2.08 15.23
N GLU A 301 11.13 -3.41 15.14
CA GLU A 301 12.02 -4.36 15.83
C GLU A 301 13.34 -4.54 15.09
N ARG A 302 14.43 -4.72 15.85
CA ARG A 302 15.74 -5.07 15.28
C ARG A 302 15.60 -6.45 14.63
N TRP A 303 15.60 -6.49 13.30
CA TRP A 303 15.56 -7.74 12.56
C TRP A 303 16.77 -8.61 12.93
N THR A 304 16.50 -9.81 13.42
CA THR A 304 17.52 -10.83 13.69
C THR A 304 17.31 -12.00 12.73
N PRO A 305 18.36 -12.51 12.06
CA PRO A 305 18.25 -13.61 11.12
C PRO A 305 18.05 -14.94 11.88
N THR A 306 16.81 -15.21 12.30
CA THR A 306 16.47 -16.36 13.15
C THR A 306 16.79 -17.70 12.50
N LEU A 307 16.54 -17.85 11.19
CA LEU A 307 16.84 -19.09 10.46
C LEU A 307 18.34 -19.41 10.43
N LEU A 308 19.17 -18.39 10.20
CA LEU A 308 20.62 -18.55 10.21
C LEU A 308 21.12 -18.91 11.60
N LEU A 309 20.64 -18.20 12.63
CA LEU A 309 21.01 -18.44 14.03
C LEU A 309 20.61 -19.85 14.47
N GLN A 310 19.40 -20.30 14.12
CA GLN A 310 18.93 -21.65 14.42
C GLN A 310 19.77 -22.73 13.71
N ALA A 311 20.08 -22.56 12.42
CA ALA A 311 20.90 -23.51 11.68
C ALA A 311 22.30 -23.65 12.29
N LEU A 312 22.91 -22.53 12.68
CA LEU A 312 24.22 -22.51 13.33
C LEU A 312 24.15 -23.11 14.75
N GLU A 313 23.14 -22.77 15.54
CA GLU A 313 22.91 -23.35 16.88
C GLU A 313 22.76 -24.88 16.82
N VAL A 314 22.01 -25.40 15.85
CA VAL A 314 21.85 -26.85 15.63
C VAL A 314 23.18 -27.50 15.25
N TYR A 315 23.97 -26.88 14.37
CA TYR A 315 25.32 -27.36 14.02
C TYR A 315 26.22 -27.43 15.26
N PHE A 316 26.28 -26.35 16.06
CA PHE A 316 27.10 -26.30 17.27
C PHE A 316 26.66 -27.33 18.32
N ARG A 317 25.35 -27.43 18.59
CA ARG A 317 24.81 -28.40 19.55
C ARG A 317 25.09 -29.83 19.13
N SER A 318 24.93 -30.15 17.84
CA SER A 318 25.25 -31.48 17.30
C SER A 318 26.74 -31.81 17.46
N ALA A 319 27.62 -30.88 17.07
CA ALA A 319 29.07 -31.06 17.20
C ALA A 319 29.48 -31.24 18.67
N LEU A 320 28.92 -30.46 19.59
CA LEU A 320 29.16 -30.57 21.03
C LEU A 320 28.68 -31.90 21.61
N GLN A 321 27.41 -32.25 21.41
CA GLN A 321 26.81 -33.48 21.96
C GLN A 321 27.54 -34.72 21.47
N SER A 322 27.87 -34.77 20.17
CA SER A 322 28.61 -35.89 19.59
C SER A 322 30.03 -36.00 20.16
N SER A 323 30.71 -34.87 20.40
CA SER A 323 32.09 -34.85 20.95
C SER A 323 32.13 -35.19 22.43
N ILE A 324 31.15 -34.73 23.21
CA ILE A 324 31.00 -35.10 24.63
C ILE A 324 30.70 -36.60 24.75
N ALA A 325 29.82 -37.14 23.90
CA ALA A 325 29.48 -38.56 23.90
C ALA A 325 30.68 -39.43 23.51
N SER A 326 31.41 -39.09 22.44
CA SER A 326 32.59 -39.86 22.01
C SER A 326 33.70 -39.82 23.07
N LEU A 327 33.99 -38.64 23.64
CA LEU A 327 35.01 -38.50 24.68
C LEU A 327 34.65 -39.29 25.95
N SER A 328 33.39 -39.25 26.39
CA SER A 328 32.96 -40.01 27.57
C SER A 328 33.10 -41.52 27.40
N ARG A 329 32.88 -42.06 26.19
CA ARG A 329 33.11 -43.49 25.89
C ARG A 329 34.61 -43.80 25.79
N ALA A 330 35.39 -42.94 25.17
CA ALA A 330 36.82 -43.10 24.98
C ALA A 330 37.59 -43.10 26.32
N LEU A 331 37.16 -42.29 27.29
CA LEU A 331 37.70 -42.33 28.64
C LEU A 331 37.44 -43.67 29.36
N GLY A 332 36.34 -44.35 29.01
CA GLY A 332 36.11 -45.74 29.46
C GLY A 332 36.92 -46.79 28.70
N GLN A 333 37.43 -46.47 27.51
CA GLN A 333 38.12 -47.37 26.57
C GLN A 333 39.39 -46.70 26.01
N LEU A 334 40.45 -46.61 26.85
CA LEU A 334 41.71 -45.91 26.53
C LEU A 334 42.34 -46.19 25.15
N PRO A 335 42.30 -47.42 24.60
CA PRO A 335 42.89 -47.67 23.27
C PRO A 335 42.25 -46.86 22.13
N SER A 336 41.03 -46.36 22.33
CA SER A 336 40.32 -45.53 21.35
C SER A 336 40.52 -44.03 21.59
N LEU A 337 41.17 -43.63 22.70
CA LEU A 337 41.28 -42.24 23.13
C LEU A 337 41.94 -41.37 22.08
N ASP A 338 43.11 -41.77 21.57
CA ASP A 338 43.86 -40.98 20.59
C ASP A 338 43.07 -40.76 19.30
N ARG A 339 42.34 -41.78 18.84
CA ARG A 339 41.46 -41.66 17.67
C ARG A 339 40.32 -40.68 17.92
N THR A 340 39.66 -40.78 19.07
CA THR A 340 38.55 -39.88 19.41
C THR A 340 39.01 -38.44 19.66
N LEU A 341 40.19 -38.25 20.25
CA LEU A 341 40.80 -36.92 20.42
C LEU A 341 41.16 -36.31 19.07
N ALA A 342 41.69 -37.09 18.12
CA ALA A 342 41.90 -36.64 16.76
C ALA A 342 40.58 -36.19 16.09
N GLU A 343 39.50 -36.96 16.22
CA GLU A 343 38.18 -36.60 15.69
C GLU A 343 37.59 -35.34 16.36
N ILE A 344 37.77 -35.16 17.67
CA ILE A 344 37.33 -33.98 18.42
C ILE A 344 38.13 -32.75 18.00
N SER A 345 39.46 -32.89 17.86
CA SER A 345 40.31 -31.80 17.37
C SER A 345 39.89 -31.37 15.97
N ALA A 346 39.60 -32.30 15.05
CA ALA A 346 39.11 -31.99 13.71
C ALA A 346 37.76 -31.26 13.72
N ARG A 347 36.85 -31.60 14.64
CA ARG A 347 35.58 -30.87 14.83
C ARG A 347 35.78 -29.45 15.35
N CYS A 348 36.71 -29.25 16.28
CA CYS A 348 37.06 -27.91 16.75
C CYS A 348 37.71 -27.07 15.63
N GLN A 349 38.57 -27.69 14.81
CA GLN A 349 39.19 -27.03 13.66
C GLN A 349 38.14 -26.57 12.64
N ASN A 350 37.09 -27.38 12.41
CA ASN A 350 35.94 -26.98 11.59
C ASN A 350 35.19 -25.78 12.21
N ILE A 351 35.00 -25.74 13.53
CA ILE A 351 34.38 -24.61 14.22
C ILE A 351 35.21 -23.33 14.08
N VAL A 352 36.53 -23.42 14.25
CA VAL A 352 37.45 -22.30 14.05
C VAL A 352 37.43 -21.82 12.60
N ALA A 353 37.39 -22.75 11.63
CA ALA A 353 37.24 -22.40 10.22
C ALA A 353 35.92 -21.68 9.95
N LEU A 354 34.81 -22.14 10.55
CA LEU A 354 33.51 -21.50 10.45
C LEU A 354 33.53 -20.07 11.01
N GLU A 355 34.19 -19.84 12.15
CA GLU A 355 34.37 -18.52 12.76
C GLU A 355 35.09 -17.55 11.81
N VAL A 356 36.15 -18.01 11.15
CA VAL A 356 36.90 -17.21 10.16
C VAL A 356 36.07 -16.94 8.90
N VAL A 357 35.28 -17.92 8.44
CA VAL A 357 34.37 -17.73 7.31
C VAL A 357 33.31 -16.67 7.65
N LEU A 358 32.71 -16.74 8.84
CA LEU A 358 31.71 -15.78 9.33
C LEU A 358 32.30 -14.38 9.53
N GLU A 359 33.55 -14.26 9.97
CA GLU A 359 34.26 -12.98 10.10
C GLU A 359 34.59 -12.38 8.73
N SER A 360 34.97 -13.22 7.75
CA SER A 360 35.32 -12.76 6.40
C SER A 360 34.12 -12.42 5.52
N THR A 361 32.91 -12.82 5.92
CA THR A 361 31.69 -12.62 5.15
C THR A 361 30.99 -11.33 5.56
N LYS A 362 31.01 -10.34 4.67
CA LYS A 362 30.23 -9.10 4.80
C LYS A 362 28.75 -9.39 4.62
N LEU A 363 27.89 -8.76 5.42
CA LEU A 363 26.43 -8.93 5.29
C LEU A 363 25.98 -8.40 3.91
N PRO A 364 25.26 -9.20 3.11
CA PRO A 364 24.56 -8.68 1.95
C PRO A 364 23.43 -7.75 2.42
N THR A 365 23.23 -6.63 1.73
CA THR A 365 22.12 -5.72 2.01
C THR A 365 20.80 -6.44 1.76
N HIS A 366 19.99 -6.62 2.80
CA HIS A 366 18.66 -7.21 2.65
C HIS A 366 17.74 -6.20 1.95
N PRO A 367 17.25 -6.48 0.71
CA PRO A 367 16.55 -5.49 -0.10
C PRO A 367 15.23 -4.99 0.52
N LEU A 368 14.68 -5.74 1.49
CA LEU A 368 13.42 -5.43 2.14
C LEU A 368 13.56 -4.90 3.59
N VAL A 369 14.79 -4.67 4.09
CA VAL A 369 15.01 -4.04 5.40
C VAL A 369 15.57 -2.64 5.17
N THR A 370 14.70 -1.63 5.30
CA THR A 370 15.01 -0.21 5.04
C THR A 370 16.00 0.40 6.05
N THR A 371 16.27 -0.29 7.17
CA THR A 371 17.25 0.16 8.16
C THR A 371 18.63 -0.43 7.85
N PRO A 372 19.66 0.40 7.60
CA PRO A 372 21.02 -0.08 7.43
C PRO A 372 21.50 -0.65 8.77
N GLN A 373 21.55 -1.99 8.89
CA GLN A 373 22.25 -2.59 10.01
C GLN A 373 23.73 -2.19 9.92
N LYS A 374 24.22 -1.42 10.90
CA LYS A 374 25.63 -1.09 11.11
C LYS A 374 26.51 -2.32 11.46
N GLN A 375 26.11 -3.51 11.05
CA GLN A 375 26.82 -4.75 11.35
C GLN A 375 27.79 -5.03 10.22
N THR A 376 29.07 -5.08 10.54
CA THR A 376 30.14 -5.21 9.54
C THR A 376 30.29 -6.66 9.06
N ASN A 377 30.08 -7.64 9.95
CA ASN A 377 30.34 -9.07 9.71
C ASN A 377 29.21 -9.97 10.27
N MET A 378 28.97 -11.12 9.61
CA MET A 378 27.92 -12.12 9.95
C MET A 378 28.08 -12.75 11.34
N LEU A 379 29.25 -12.56 11.95
CA LEU A 379 29.63 -13.13 13.24
C LEU A 379 29.09 -12.33 14.45
N GLN A 380 28.95 -11.01 14.33
CA GLN A 380 28.51 -10.16 15.45
C GLN A 380 27.10 -10.48 15.96
N PRO A 381 26.09 -10.75 15.10
CA PRO A 381 24.76 -11.15 15.57
C PRO A 381 24.78 -12.48 16.32
N LEU A 382 25.63 -13.41 15.89
CA LEU A 382 25.76 -14.72 16.51
C LEU A 382 26.47 -14.64 17.85
N LEU A 383 27.57 -13.86 17.95
CA LEU A 383 28.25 -13.64 19.22
C LEU A 383 27.36 -12.92 20.23
N ALA A 384 26.56 -11.95 19.79
CA ALA A 384 25.58 -11.28 20.63
C ALA A 384 24.48 -12.23 21.10
N TYR A 385 24.00 -13.13 20.23
CA TYR A 385 22.98 -14.11 20.57
C TYR A 385 23.49 -15.20 21.52
N LEU A 386 24.74 -15.65 21.34
CA LEU A 386 25.37 -16.64 22.20
C LEU A 386 26.08 -16.04 23.42
N GLU A 387 26.06 -14.71 23.59
CA GLU A 387 26.79 -13.95 24.63
C GLU A 387 28.26 -14.39 24.80
N THR A 388 28.94 -14.67 23.69
CA THR A 388 30.30 -15.24 23.69
C THR A 388 31.29 -14.37 22.91
N GLY A 389 32.57 -14.44 23.31
CA GLY A 389 33.65 -13.73 22.63
C GLY A 389 34.33 -14.52 21.51
N SER A 390 34.18 -15.85 21.51
CA SER A 390 34.70 -16.75 20.46
C SER A 390 33.97 -18.11 20.52
N LEU A 391 33.72 -18.68 19.33
CA LEU A 391 33.03 -19.96 19.16
C LEU A 391 33.87 -21.13 19.68
N ALA A 392 35.18 -21.12 19.42
CA ALA A 392 36.10 -22.14 19.92
C ALA A 392 36.19 -22.16 21.45
N SER A 393 36.20 -20.99 22.09
CA SER A 393 36.21 -20.88 23.55
C SER A 393 34.91 -21.40 24.18
N TYR A 394 33.76 -21.10 23.55
CA TYR A 394 32.47 -21.63 23.98
C TYR A 394 32.42 -23.16 23.88
N PHE A 395 32.99 -23.74 22.81
CA PHE A 395 33.04 -25.18 22.60
C PHE A 395 33.80 -25.91 23.71
N TRP A 396 35.04 -25.49 24.00
CA TRP A 396 35.87 -26.13 25.03
C TRP A 396 35.32 -25.93 26.44
N ARG A 397 34.81 -24.75 26.78
CA ARG A 397 34.21 -24.48 28.10
C ARG A 397 32.98 -25.34 28.36
N THR A 398 32.09 -25.45 27.36
CA THR A 398 30.88 -26.28 27.46
C THR A 398 31.23 -27.75 27.56
N MET A 399 32.23 -28.20 26.80
CA MET A 399 32.74 -29.57 26.89
C MET A 399 33.31 -29.86 28.28
N ALA A 400 34.20 -29.02 28.81
CA ALA A 400 34.80 -29.18 30.13
C ALA A 400 33.75 -29.24 31.25
N GLY A 401 32.73 -28.36 31.20
CA GLY A 401 31.64 -28.34 32.17
C GLY A 401 30.83 -29.63 32.20
N SER A 402 30.60 -30.25 31.04
CA SER A 402 29.89 -31.54 30.93
C SER A 402 30.76 -32.76 31.22
N LEU A 403 32.08 -32.65 31.05
CA LEU A 403 33.02 -33.75 31.19
C LEU A 403 33.32 -34.05 32.65
N GLY A 404 33.35 -33.02 33.50
CA GLY A 404 33.65 -33.18 34.92
C GLY A 404 32.71 -34.15 35.63
N THR A 405 31.40 -34.03 35.41
CA THR A 405 30.39 -34.92 36.01
C THR A 405 30.51 -36.35 35.49
N ARG A 406 30.74 -36.53 34.18
CA ARG A 406 30.89 -37.85 33.55
C ARG A 406 32.16 -38.58 33.98
N VAL A 407 33.27 -37.86 34.14
CA VAL A 407 34.52 -38.44 34.67
C VAL A 407 34.32 -38.88 36.12
N GLN A 408 33.65 -38.05 36.93
CA GLN A 408 33.35 -38.41 38.31
C GLN A 408 32.48 -39.67 38.41
N GLU A 409 31.49 -39.83 37.53
CA GLU A 409 30.67 -41.05 37.45
C GLU A 409 31.51 -42.29 37.10
N ILE A 410 32.44 -42.19 36.14
CA ILE A 410 33.32 -43.30 35.76
C ILE A 410 34.25 -43.69 36.92
N VAL A 411 34.78 -42.71 37.64
CA VAL A 411 35.65 -42.93 38.80
C VAL A 411 34.87 -43.52 39.98
N ASN A 412 33.67 -43.00 40.27
CA ASN A 412 32.80 -43.47 41.34
C ASN A 412 32.25 -44.88 41.09
N ARG A 413 31.98 -45.24 39.83
CA ARG A 413 31.53 -46.59 39.44
C ARG A 413 32.61 -47.65 39.65
N GLY A 414 33.88 -47.24 39.77
CA GLY A 414 35.01 -48.13 40.00
C GLY A 414 35.28 -49.09 38.84
N GLY A 415 36.24 -49.99 39.03
CA GLY A 415 36.61 -51.01 38.05
C GLY A 415 37.92 -50.73 37.29
N VAL A 416 38.16 -51.54 36.25
CA VAL A 416 39.43 -51.53 35.48
C VAL A 416 39.63 -50.19 34.76
N SER A 417 38.59 -49.58 34.21
CA SER A 417 38.64 -48.27 33.56
C SER A 417 39.06 -47.15 34.53
N ALA A 418 38.51 -47.11 35.74
CA ALA A 418 38.88 -46.13 36.77
C ALA A 418 40.33 -46.30 37.25
N ARG A 419 40.79 -47.55 37.42
CA ARG A 419 42.20 -47.84 37.79
C ARG A 419 43.15 -47.43 36.67
N THR A 420 42.85 -47.80 35.43
CA THR A 420 43.66 -47.45 34.25
C THR A 420 43.71 -45.94 34.02
N LEU A 421 42.61 -45.21 34.23
CA LEU A 421 42.59 -43.75 34.15
C LEU A 421 43.44 -43.07 35.22
N ARG A 422 43.47 -43.60 36.46
CA ARG A 422 44.35 -43.09 37.53
C ARG A 422 45.82 -43.35 37.24
N THR A 423 46.17 -44.53 36.73
CA THR A 423 47.56 -44.88 36.36
C THR A 423 48.05 -44.05 35.17
N ASN A 424 47.20 -43.78 34.18
CA ASN A 424 47.56 -43.02 32.97
C ASN A 424 47.18 -41.53 33.04
N ARG A 425 46.96 -40.98 34.24
CA ARG A 425 46.53 -39.58 34.45
C ARG A 425 47.39 -38.55 33.71
N ALA A 426 48.72 -38.72 33.76
CA ALA A 426 49.65 -37.80 33.11
C ALA A 426 49.57 -37.88 31.57
N SER A 427 49.47 -39.11 31.04
CA SER A 427 49.34 -39.35 29.59
C SER A 427 48.00 -38.84 29.04
N VAL A 428 46.89 -39.07 29.75
CA VAL A 428 45.57 -38.54 29.35
C VAL A 428 45.54 -37.01 29.43
N GLY A 429 46.17 -36.42 30.47
CA GLY A 429 46.29 -34.97 30.58
C GLY A 429 47.07 -34.34 29.43
N GLU A 430 48.17 -34.98 29.01
CA GLU A 430 48.98 -34.49 27.89
C GLU A 430 48.30 -34.72 26.53
N ALA A 431 47.64 -35.86 26.33
CA ALA A 431 46.85 -36.12 25.12
C ALA A 431 45.69 -35.12 24.96
N VAL A 432 45.03 -34.75 26.07
CA VAL A 432 43.98 -33.72 26.07
C VAL A 432 44.58 -32.33 25.81
N ARG A 433 45.77 -32.01 26.37
CA ARG A 433 46.48 -30.76 26.06
C ARG A 433 46.78 -30.66 24.56
N GLU A 434 47.37 -31.70 23.99
CA GLU A 434 47.70 -31.77 22.56
C GLU A 434 46.45 -31.69 21.70
N CYS A 435 45.35 -32.33 22.11
CA CYS A 435 44.05 -32.25 21.43
C CYS A 435 43.48 -30.83 21.38
N VAL A 436 43.58 -30.07 22.48
CA VAL A 436 43.08 -28.68 22.53
C VAL A 436 43.96 -27.77 21.67
N VAL A 437 45.29 -27.91 21.77
CA VAL A 437 46.23 -27.12 20.93
C VAL A 437 45.98 -27.41 19.45
N ARG A 438 46.00 -28.69 19.04
CA ARG A 438 45.70 -29.11 17.67
C ARG A 438 44.30 -28.68 17.22
N GLY A 439 43.31 -28.76 18.11
CA GLY A 439 41.92 -28.37 17.80
C GLY A 439 41.71 -26.88 17.57
N CYS A 440 42.54 -26.05 18.20
CA CYS A 440 42.52 -24.60 18.05
C CYS A 440 43.40 -24.10 16.88
N GLU A 441 44.24 -24.96 16.31
CA GLU A 441 44.98 -24.65 15.09
C GLU A 441 44.01 -24.51 13.91
N MET A 442 44.29 -23.54 13.04
CA MET A 442 43.48 -23.36 11.84
C MET A 442 43.81 -24.45 10.81
N PRO A 443 42.81 -25.03 10.10
CA PRO A 443 43.07 -25.92 8.99
C PRO A 443 44.04 -25.31 7.98
N SER A 444 45.00 -26.10 7.51
CA SER A 444 46.06 -25.64 6.58
C SER A 444 45.50 -24.93 5.34
N ALA A 445 44.33 -25.37 4.86
CA ALA A 445 43.62 -24.78 3.73
C ALA A 445 43.12 -23.33 3.95
N LEU A 446 43.04 -22.85 5.20
CA LEU A 446 42.53 -21.52 5.54
C LEU A 446 43.59 -20.61 6.18
N LYS A 447 44.83 -21.09 6.30
CA LYS A 447 45.93 -20.40 6.98
C LYS A 447 46.41 -19.19 6.19
N GLY A 448 45.71 -18.06 6.35
CA GLY A 448 46.12 -16.74 5.88
C GLY A 448 47.20 -16.14 6.78
N LYS A 449 48.15 -15.44 6.16
CA LYS A 449 49.30 -14.78 6.80
C LYS A 449 48.81 -13.64 7.72
N GLY A 450 48.51 -13.90 8.99
CA GLY A 450 48.21 -12.80 9.93
C GLY A 450 47.48 -13.08 11.24
N ARG A 451 46.88 -14.26 11.49
CA ARG A 451 46.27 -14.54 12.80
C ARG A 451 47.23 -15.37 13.65
N GLY A 452 47.88 -14.71 14.62
CA GLY A 452 48.78 -15.35 15.57
C GLY A 452 48.07 -16.43 16.38
N GLU A 453 48.80 -17.48 16.72
CA GLU A 453 48.38 -18.52 17.68
C GLU A 453 47.81 -17.84 18.92
N GLY A 454 46.49 -17.94 19.08
CA GLY A 454 45.82 -17.40 20.26
C GLY A 454 46.40 -18.04 21.52
N ASN A 455 46.47 -17.27 22.62
CA ASN A 455 46.84 -17.82 23.90
C ASN A 455 45.70 -18.73 24.43
N TRP A 456 45.73 -20.01 24.03
CA TRP A 456 44.75 -21.03 24.39
C TRP A 456 45.04 -21.71 25.73
N GLU A 457 46.05 -21.24 26.47
CA GLU A 457 46.47 -21.82 27.76
C GLU A 457 45.32 -21.88 28.77
N ARG A 458 44.41 -20.90 28.74
CA ARG A 458 43.22 -20.88 29.60
C ARG A 458 42.25 -22.03 29.29
N GLU A 459 41.96 -22.28 28.02
CA GLU A 459 41.04 -23.34 27.62
C GLU A 459 41.68 -24.73 27.79
N VAL A 460 43.00 -24.84 27.57
CA VAL A 460 43.80 -26.02 27.93
C VAL A 460 43.72 -26.32 29.42
N ALA A 461 43.91 -25.32 30.28
CA ALA A 461 43.83 -25.49 31.73
C ALA A 461 42.43 -25.91 32.19
N VAL A 462 41.38 -25.37 31.59
CA VAL A 462 39.98 -25.71 31.90
C VAL A 462 39.64 -27.14 31.47
N MET A 463 40.04 -27.55 30.27
CA MET A 463 39.82 -28.91 29.76
C MET A 463 40.63 -29.96 30.52
N VAL A 464 41.94 -29.73 30.70
CA VAL A 464 42.80 -30.65 31.48
C VAL A 464 42.33 -30.71 32.93
N GLY A 465 41.95 -29.57 33.53
CA GLY A 465 41.40 -29.51 34.88
C GLY A 465 40.11 -30.32 35.04
N SER A 466 39.23 -30.32 34.05
CA SER A 466 37.97 -31.09 34.09
C SER A 466 38.18 -32.61 34.11
N VAL A 467 39.31 -33.12 33.59
CA VAL A 467 39.65 -34.55 33.60
C VAL A 467 40.53 -34.88 34.79
N VAL A 468 41.60 -34.12 34.99
CA VAL A 468 42.68 -34.41 35.94
C VAL A 468 42.29 -34.11 37.38
N ASN A 469 41.50 -33.05 37.65
CA ASN A 469 41.10 -32.73 39.03
C ASN A 469 40.10 -33.75 39.60
N ASN A 470 39.23 -34.30 38.76
CA ASN A 470 38.26 -35.33 39.15
C ASN A 470 38.88 -36.73 39.31
N LEU A 471 40.09 -36.95 38.77
CA LEU A 471 40.85 -38.20 38.95
C LEU A 471 41.65 -38.25 40.25
N GLY A 472 41.84 -37.10 40.91
CA GLY A 472 42.70 -36.95 42.11
C GLY A 472 41.95 -36.85 43.43
N ARG A 473 40.61 -36.81 43.38
CA ARG A 473 39.75 -36.87 44.56
C ARG A 473 39.31 -38.30 44.85
#